data_AF-A0A6L3F2X3-F1
#
_entry.id   AF-A0A6L3F2X3-F1
#
_cell.length_a   1.000
_cell.length_b   1.000
_cell.length_c   1.000
_cell.angle_alpha   90.00
_cell.angle_beta   90.00
_cell.angle_gamma   90.00
#
_symmetry.space_group_name_H-M   'P 1'
#
loop_
_entity.id
_entity.type
_entity.pdbx_description
1 polymer ?
#
loop_
_entity_poly.entity_id
_entity_poly.type
_entity_poly.pdbx_seq_one_letter_code
_entity_poly.pdbx_strand_id
1 'polypeptide(L)'
;MDIATHALERISDQPHAQHVVVDESIVMPNHGHVIFDFTEFATQADLSLPFGEFQNALAGSLGVVVGRYKTAVSTRINNLRHSPGAKVWHRGYYERIIRNERELNATRQYIINNPARWAEDRENLDTLLAKMTYHP
;
A
#
# COMPACT_ATOMS: atom_id res chain seq x y z
N MET A 1 2.13 16.69 -2.99
CA MET A 1 2.19 15.22 -2.92
C MET A 1 2.04 14.81 -1.48
N ASP A 2 1.14 13.87 -1.17
CA ASP A 2 0.96 13.39 0.21
C ASP A 2 2.06 12.40 0.63
N ILE A 3 2.15 12.13 1.93
CA ILE A 3 3.21 11.32 2.55
C ILE A 3 3.20 9.87 2.04
N ALA A 4 2.01 9.31 1.80
CA ALA A 4 1.85 7.94 1.37
C ALA A 4 2.26 7.79 -0.10
N THR A 5 1.79 8.68 -0.98
CA THR A 5 2.21 8.72 -2.40
C THR A 5 3.72 8.88 -2.52
N HIS A 6 4.31 9.82 -1.77
CA HIS A 6 5.76 10.02 -1.77
C HIS A 6 6.54 8.77 -1.32
N ALA A 7 6.01 8.03 -0.33
CA ALA A 7 6.64 6.81 0.13
C ALA A 7 6.52 5.66 -0.89
N LEU A 8 5.42 5.59 -1.65
CA LEU A 8 5.25 4.60 -2.72
C LEU A 8 6.24 4.82 -3.86
N GLU A 9 6.39 6.06 -4.32
CA GLU A 9 7.29 6.42 -5.42
C GLU A 9 8.77 6.11 -5.13
N ARG A 10 9.13 5.94 -3.85
CA ARG A 10 10.49 5.64 -3.41
C ARG A 10 10.67 4.22 -2.89
N ILE A 11 9.75 3.31 -3.19
CA ILE A 11 9.86 1.91 -2.78
C ILE A 11 11.13 1.27 -3.35
N SER A 12 11.40 1.45 -4.64
CA SER A 12 12.57 0.88 -5.31
C SER A 12 13.91 1.44 -4.81
N ASP A 13 13.91 2.60 -4.15
CA ASP A 13 15.12 3.18 -3.55
C ASP A 13 15.52 2.47 -2.25
N GLN A 14 14.61 1.71 -1.65
CA GLN A 14 14.87 1.04 -0.39
C GLN A 14 15.70 -0.23 -0.62
N PRO A 15 16.78 -0.48 0.13
CA PRO A 15 17.63 -1.66 -0.05
C PRO A 15 16.88 -3.01 0.00
N HIS A 16 15.77 -3.07 0.73
CA HIS A 16 14.95 -4.28 0.87
C HIS A 16 13.88 -4.44 -0.22
N ALA A 17 13.79 -3.52 -1.17
CA ALA A 17 12.73 -3.47 -2.18
C ALA A 17 13.23 -3.01 -3.56
N GLN A 18 14.53 -3.10 -3.83
CA GLN A 18 15.12 -2.71 -5.12
C GLN A 18 14.60 -3.56 -6.30
N HIS A 19 14.16 -4.78 -6.01
CA HIS A 19 13.53 -5.73 -6.94
C HIS A 19 12.01 -5.50 -7.10
N VAL A 20 11.47 -4.42 -6.55
CA VAL A 20 10.04 -4.08 -6.60
C VAL A 20 9.85 -2.76 -7.32
N VAL A 21 9.05 -2.81 -8.38
CA VAL A 21 8.59 -1.63 -9.12
C VAL A 21 7.14 -1.36 -8.77
N VAL A 22 6.81 -0.08 -8.57
CA VAL A 22 5.41 0.37 -8.47
C VAL A 22 4.93 0.66 -9.89
N ASP A 23 3.96 -0.11 -10.35
CA ASP A 23 3.42 0.01 -11.71
C ASP A 23 2.33 1.10 -11.77
N GLU A 24 1.27 0.93 -10.98
CA GLU A 24 0.17 1.90 -10.90
C GLU A 24 -0.28 2.02 -9.45
N SER A 25 -0.58 3.25 -9.01
CA SER A 25 -0.99 3.47 -7.61
C SER A 25 -1.87 4.69 -7.44
N ILE A 26 -2.77 4.61 -6.45
CA ILE A 26 -3.57 5.75 -6.00
C ILE A 26 -3.68 5.74 -4.48
N VAL A 27 -3.53 6.90 -3.87
CA VAL A 27 -3.82 7.13 -2.46
C VAL A 27 -5.06 7.99 -2.36
N MET A 28 -6.01 7.55 -1.54
CA MET A 28 -7.26 8.22 -1.27
C MET A 28 -7.39 8.50 0.23
N PRO A 29 -8.35 9.34 0.66
CA PRO A 29 -8.46 9.74 2.06
C PRO A 29 -8.55 8.59 3.08
N ASN A 30 -9.16 7.45 2.74
CA ASN A 30 -9.35 6.30 3.65
C ASN A 30 -8.45 5.08 3.31
N HIS A 31 -8.06 4.88 2.05
CA HIS A 31 -7.27 3.73 1.61
C HIS A 31 -6.44 4.05 0.36
N GLY A 32 -5.64 3.11 -0.10
CA GLY A 32 -4.92 3.21 -1.37
C GLY A 32 -4.89 1.88 -2.10
N HIS A 33 -4.71 1.95 -3.41
CA HIS A 33 -4.46 0.80 -4.27
C HIS A 33 -3.08 0.93 -4.90
N VAL A 34 -2.36 -0.17 -5.01
CA VAL A 34 -1.02 -0.21 -5.61
C VAL A 34 -0.81 -1.55 -6.30
N ILE A 35 -0.22 -1.51 -7.49
CA ILE A 35 0.31 -2.66 -8.19
C ILE A 35 1.81 -2.70 -7.97
N PHE A 36 2.28 -3.80 -7.38
CA PHE A 36 3.70 -4.11 -7.27
C PHE A 36 4.08 -5.13 -8.34
N ASP A 37 5.10 -4.79 -9.12
CA ASP A 37 5.78 -5.72 -10.02
C ASP A 37 7.10 -6.15 -9.37
N PHE A 38 7.28 -7.46 -9.22
CA PHE A 38 8.48 -8.05 -8.63
C PHE A 38 9.35 -8.54 -9.79
N THR A 39 10.34 -7.71 -10.16
CA THR A 39 11.15 -7.92 -11.38
C THR A 39 12.23 -8.97 -11.21
N GLU A 40 12.64 -9.23 -9.97
CA GLU A 40 13.58 -10.29 -9.61
C GLU A 40 12.99 -11.10 -8.46
N PHE A 41 12.75 -12.39 -8.70
CA PHE A 41 12.38 -13.32 -7.64
C PHE A 41 13.66 -13.91 -7.05
N ALA A 42 13.89 -13.67 -5.76
CA ALA A 42 14.89 -14.43 -5.02
C ALA A 42 14.62 -15.92 -5.24
N THR A 43 15.58 -16.62 -5.82
CA THR A 43 15.44 -18.06 -6.04
C THR A 43 15.47 -18.76 -4.68
N GLN A 44 14.94 -19.99 -4.61
CA GLN A 44 14.98 -20.77 -3.37
C GLN A 44 16.41 -20.94 -2.79
N ALA A 45 17.44 -20.77 -3.63
CA ALA A 45 18.85 -20.78 -3.24
C ALA A 45 19.26 -19.53 -2.42
N ASP A 46 18.65 -18.37 -2.68
CA ASP A 46 18.90 -17.09 -1.99
C ASP A 46 18.30 -17.04 -0.57
N LEU A 47 17.45 -18.02 -0.24
CA LEU A 47 16.87 -18.22 1.09
C LEU A 47 17.84 -18.80 2.12
N SER A 48 19.11 -18.98 1.73
CA SER A 48 20.17 -19.56 2.57
C SER A 48 20.98 -18.50 3.34
N LEU A 49 20.71 -17.20 3.12
CA LEU A 49 21.42 -16.12 3.80
C LEU A 49 20.92 -15.93 5.24
N PRO A 50 21.79 -15.58 6.21
CA PRO A 50 21.39 -15.40 7.59
C PRO A 50 20.40 -14.24 7.72
N PHE A 51 19.17 -14.57 8.09
CA PHE A 51 18.04 -13.67 8.22
C PHE A 51 18.17 -12.76 9.44
N GLY A 52 18.25 -11.45 9.22
CA GLY A 52 18.17 -10.43 10.27
C GLY A 52 16.73 -10.12 10.68
N GLU A 53 16.49 -10.04 12.00
CA GLU A 53 15.33 -9.56 12.79
C GLU A 53 13.88 -9.99 12.43
N PHE A 54 13.60 -10.44 11.20
CA PHE A 54 12.29 -10.93 10.78
C PHE A 54 12.34 -12.45 10.64
N GLN A 55 12.21 -13.14 11.77
CA GLN A 55 12.39 -14.60 11.89
C GLN A 55 11.46 -15.44 10.99
N ASN A 56 10.54 -14.85 10.20
CA ASN A 56 9.55 -15.59 9.40
C ASN A 56 9.22 -14.97 8.03
N ALA A 57 9.94 -13.95 7.55
CA ALA A 57 9.62 -13.31 6.28
C ALA A 57 10.83 -13.32 5.34
N LEU A 58 10.65 -13.85 4.13
CA LEU A 58 11.65 -13.78 3.08
C LEU A 58 12.05 -12.31 2.88
N ALA A 59 13.35 -12.00 2.92
CA ALA A 59 13.84 -10.66 2.68
C ALA A 59 13.36 -10.22 1.30
N GLY A 60 12.73 -9.05 1.23
CA GLY A 60 12.11 -8.57 -0.02
C GLY A 60 10.74 -9.16 -0.37
N SER A 61 10.12 -9.97 0.49
CA SER A 61 8.72 -10.38 0.30
C SER A 61 7.75 -9.20 0.33
N LEU A 62 6.57 -9.38 -0.28
CA LEU A 62 5.48 -8.40 -0.25
C LEU A 62 5.15 -7.94 1.18
N GLY A 63 5.12 -8.85 2.15
CA GLY A 63 4.87 -8.52 3.55
C GLY A 63 5.93 -7.59 4.17
N VAL A 64 7.21 -7.78 3.83
CA VAL A 64 8.31 -6.91 4.28
C VAL A 64 8.17 -5.52 3.65
N VAL A 65 7.94 -5.47 2.33
CA VAL A 65 7.78 -4.21 1.58
C VAL A 65 6.60 -3.40 2.13
N VAL A 66 5.42 -4.02 2.27
CA VAL A 66 4.22 -3.36 2.80
C VAL A 66 4.40 -2.97 4.26
N GLY A 67 5.04 -3.82 5.08
CA GLY A 67 5.31 -3.52 6.49
C GLY A 67 6.23 -2.31 6.67
N ARG A 68 7.31 -2.25 5.90
CA ARG A 68 8.26 -1.12 5.91
C ARG A 68 7.63 0.16 5.39
N TYR A 69 6.86 0.08 4.30
CA TYR A 69 6.07 1.20 3.79
C TYR A 69 5.11 1.75 4.85
N LYS A 70 4.27 0.90 5.45
CA LYS A 70 3.32 1.31 6.50
C LYS A 70 4.01 1.93 7.71
N THR A 71 5.18 1.40 8.09
CA THR A 71 5.99 1.91 9.19
C THR A 71 6.53 3.30 8.87
N ALA A 72 7.14 3.49 7.70
CA ALA A 72 7.69 4.78 7.27
C ALA A 72 6.61 5.88 7.24
N VAL A 73 5.44 5.56 6.65
CA VAL A 73 4.30 6.48 6.61
C VAL A 73 3.77 6.78 8.01
N SER A 74 3.59 5.76 8.86
CA SER A 74 3.09 5.97 10.24
C SER A 74 4.03 6.85 11.05
N THR A 75 5.34 6.60 10.98
CA THR A 75 6.34 7.39 11.69
C THR A 75 6.30 8.84 11.24
N ARG A 76 6.25 9.10 9.92
CA ARG A 76 6.19 10.46 9.39
C ARG A 76 4.91 11.19 9.81
N ILE A 77 3.75 10.54 9.72
CA ILE A 77 2.46 11.10 10.13
C ILE A 77 2.44 11.38 11.64
N ASN A 78 2.86 10.42 12.46
CA ASN A 78 2.84 10.56 13.91
C ASN A 78 3.78 11.66 14.39
N ASN A 79 4.93 11.85 13.74
CA ASN A 79 5.84 12.96 14.03
C ASN A 79 5.20 14.32 13.70
N LEU A 80 4.50 14.42 12.57
CA LEU A 80 3.80 15.67 12.18
C LEU A 80 2.58 15.97 13.08
N ARG A 81 1.91 14.93 13.57
CA ARG A 81 0.75 15.05 14.47
C ARG A 81 1.12 15.15 15.95
N HIS A 82 2.42 15.06 16.29
CA HIS A 82 2.89 14.94 17.67
C HIS A 82 2.21 13.80 18.47
N SER A 83 1.90 12.69 17.79
CA SER A 83 1.16 11.56 18.33
C SER A 83 1.92 10.24 18.16
N PRO A 84 3.10 10.07 18.77
CA PRO A 84 3.92 8.87 18.61
C PRO A 84 3.13 7.61 19.00
N GLY A 85 3.20 6.58 18.16
CA GLY A 85 2.50 5.32 18.37
C GLY A 85 1.00 5.32 18.05
N ALA A 86 0.41 6.45 17.65
CA ALA A 86 -0.97 6.46 17.18
C ALA A 86 -1.15 5.57 15.95
N LYS A 87 -2.27 4.83 15.91
CA LYS A 87 -2.59 3.94 14.79
C LYS A 87 -3.00 4.76 13.57
N VAL A 88 -2.29 4.54 12.47
CA VAL A 88 -2.60 5.15 11.16
C VAL A 88 -3.32 4.15 10.24
N TRP A 89 -2.96 2.87 10.31
CA TRP A 89 -3.44 1.84 9.37
C TRP A 89 -4.42 0.87 10.02
N HIS A 90 -5.38 0.39 9.23
CA HIS A 90 -6.08 -0.86 9.53
C HIS A 90 -5.10 -2.05 9.53
N ARG A 91 -5.42 -3.08 10.32
CA ARG A 91 -4.61 -4.30 10.43
C ARG A 91 -4.65 -5.08 9.11
N GLY A 92 -3.49 -5.56 8.66
CA GLY A 92 -3.37 -6.35 7.44
C GLY A 92 -3.52 -5.50 6.17
N TYR A 93 -3.63 -6.15 5.02
CA TYR A 93 -3.88 -5.53 3.73
C TYR A 93 -4.52 -6.60 2.81
N TYR A 94 -5.26 -6.15 1.80
CA TYR A 94 -5.76 -7.05 0.76
C TYR A 94 -4.69 -7.22 -0.32
N GLU A 95 -4.43 -8.45 -0.73
CA GLU A 95 -3.50 -8.77 -1.80
C GLU A 95 -4.13 -9.75 -2.80
N ARG A 96 -3.75 -9.61 -4.07
CA ARG A 96 -4.18 -10.49 -5.15
C ARG A 96 -3.08 -10.56 -6.21
N ILE A 97 -2.79 -11.77 -6.67
CA ILE A 97 -1.87 -12.01 -7.79
C ILE A 97 -2.60 -11.73 -9.11
N ILE A 98 -2.06 -10.81 -9.90
CA ILE A 98 -2.50 -10.54 -11.28
C ILE A 98 -1.83 -11.56 -12.21
N ARG A 99 -2.62 -12.33 -12.97
CA ARG A 99 -2.12 -13.54 -13.65
C ARG A 99 -1.88 -13.37 -15.15
N ASN A 100 -2.33 -12.27 -15.73
CA ASN A 100 -2.20 -12.01 -17.16
C ASN A 100 -2.35 -10.51 -17.48
N GLU A 101 -1.94 -10.14 -18.68
CA GLU A 101 -1.96 -8.75 -19.17
C GLU A 101 -3.37 -8.14 -19.22
N ARG A 102 -4.40 -8.94 -19.56
CA ARG A 102 -5.79 -8.47 -19.55
C ARG A 102 -6.23 -8.05 -18.14
N GLU A 103 -5.92 -8.86 -17.14
CA GLU A 103 -6.18 -8.56 -15.73
C GLU A 103 -5.35 -7.36 -15.25
N LEU A 104 -4.10 -7.25 -15.69
CA LEU A 104 -3.23 -6.12 -15.37
C LEU A 104 -3.83 -4.80 -15.89
N ASN A 105 -4.17 -4.75 -17.17
CA ASN A 105 -4.74 -3.56 -17.79
C ASN A 105 -6.09 -3.18 -17.18
N ALA A 106 -6.94 -4.16 -16.86
CA ALA A 106 -8.18 -3.91 -16.15
C ALA A 106 -7.94 -3.33 -14.73
N THR A 107 -6.92 -3.83 -14.03
CA THR A 107 -6.57 -3.36 -12.68
C THR A 107 -5.98 -1.95 -12.71
N ARG A 108 -5.08 -1.64 -13.65
CA ARG A 108 -4.58 -0.28 -13.90
C ARG A 108 -5.73 0.70 -14.16
N GLN A 109 -6.64 0.33 -15.07
CA GLN A 109 -7.82 1.14 -15.37
C GLN A 109 -8.71 1.33 -14.14
N TYR A 110 -8.90 0.30 -13.33
CA TYR A 110 -9.63 0.44 -12.08
C TYR A 110 -8.97 1.46 -11.14
N ILE A 111 -7.64 1.39 -10.95
CA ILE A 111 -6.89 2.30 -10.07
C ILE A 111 -6.98 3.75 -10.57
N ILE A 112 -6.71 3.98 -11.85
CA ILE A 112 -6.77 5.31 -12.47
C ILE A 112 -8.16 5.93 -12.33
N ASN A 113 -9.22 5.13 -12.53
CA ASN A 113 -10.60 5.61 -12.50
C ASN A 113 -11.18 5.70 -11.08
N ASN A 114 -10.51 5.14 -10.06
CA ASN A 114 -11.06 5.07 -8.71
C ASN A 114 -11.38 6.44 -8.08
N PRO A 115 -10.51 7.47 -8.21
CA PRO A 115 -10.83 8.81 -7.70
C PRO A 115 -12.13 9.39 -8.25
N ALA A 116 -12.43 9.16 -9.53
CA ALA A 116 -13.67 9.64 -10.15
C ALA A 116 -14.91 8.89 -9.63
N ARG A 117 -14.72 7.65 -9.16
CA ARG A 117 -15.76 6.78 -8.58
C ARG A 117 -15.85 6.89 -7.07
N TRP A 118 -15.11 7.81 -6.46
CA TRP A 118 -15.08 8.04 -5.02
C TRP A 118 -16.46 8.31 -4.40
N ALA A 119 -17.35 9.00 -5.12
CA ALA A 119 -18.72 9.23 -4.68
C ALA A 119 -19.57 7.94 -4.59
N GLU A 120 -19.17 6.89 -5.31
CA GLU A 120 -19.83 5.58 -5.31
C GLU A 120 -19.24 4.61 -4.28
N ASP A 121 -18.15 4.99 -3.61
CA ASP A 121 -17.49 4.14 -2.63
C ASP A 121 -18.41 3.91 -1.41
N ARG A 122 -18.63 2.64 -1.07
CA ARG A 122 -19.47 2.22 0.05
C ARG A 122 -18.89 2.66 1.41
N GLU A 123 -17.60 2.94 1.46
CA GLU A 123 -16.91 3.46 2.65
C GLU A 123 -16.74 4.98 2.65
N ASN A 124 -17.42 5.69 1.74
CA ASN A 124 -17.44 7.14 1.74
C ASN A 124 -18.18 7.66 2.99
N LEU A 125 -17.39 8.07 3.99
CA LEU A 125 -17.86 8.64 5.26
C LEU A 125 -18.74 9.88 5.06
N ASP A 126 -18.53 10.68 4.01
CA ASP A 126 -19.36 11.86 3.74
C ASP A 126 -20.80 11.46 3.40
N THR A 127 -20.97 10.35 2.66
CA THR A 127 -22.29 9.81 2.32
C THR A 127 -22.97 9.15 3.53
N LEU A 128 -22.21 8.52 4.42
CA LEU A 128 -22.71 7.96 5.68
C LEU A 128 -23.10 9.08 6.67
N LEU A 129 -22.27 10.11 6.81
CA LEU A 129 -22.52 11.27 7.67
C LEU A 129 -23.73 12.07 7.19
N ALA A 130 -23.88 12.29 5.88
CA ALA A 130 -25.05 12.95 5.31
C ALA A 130 -26.36 12.17 5.54
N LYS A 131 -26.30 10.84 5.62
CA LYS A 131 -27.46 9.99 5.99
C LYS A 131 -27.74 9.97 7.50
N MET A 132 -26.72 10.20 8.32
CA MET A 132 -26.85 10.29 9.78
C MET A 132 -27.33 11.66 10.25
N THR A 133 -27.11 12.73 9.48
CA THR A 133 -27.70 14.05 9.74
C THR A 133 -29.11 14.15 9.14
N TYR A 134 -30.00 13.24 9.51
CA TYR A 134 -31.44 13.44 9.31
C TYR A 134 -31.91 14.54 10.27
N HIS A 135 -32.34 15.68 9.72
CA HIS A 135 -33.16 16.65 10.43
C HIS A 135 -34.64 16.26 10.22
N PRO A 136 -35.45 16.23 11.30
CA PRO A 136 -36.84 15.75 11.27
C PRO A 136 -37.74 16.50 10.29
#